data_AF-A0A2D8A5S0-F1
#
_entry.id   AF-A0A2D8A5S0-F1
#
_cell.length_a   1.000
_cell.length_b   1.000
_cell.length_c   1.000
_cell.angle_alpha   90.00
_cell.angle_beta   90.00
_cell.angle_gamma   90.00
#
_symmetry.space_group_name_H-M   'P 1'
#
loop_
_entity.id
_entity.type
_entity.pdbx_description
1 polymer ?
#
loop_
_entity_poly.entity_id
_entity_poly.type
_entity_poly.pdbx_seq_one_letter_code
_entity_poly.pdbx_strand_id
1 'polypeptide(L)'
;IKENDLASLAPGISDECTAVGIAVAGIDMASHAEFVVVEVRDECQALAASRKWDEMQIDLGGCERIVLLLDNMTPDMCALIHSSLVEEGLREWCILEGSGGVVFDDLKRWQASGVDLVSTSALNRGVAPLDLSMKVVE
;
A
#
# COMPACT_ATOMS: atom_id res chain seq x y z
N ILE A 1 -2.33 1.38 8.91
CA ILE A 1 -1.62 0.36 9.71
C ILE A 1 -0.22 0.21 9.13
N LYS A 2 0.80 0.38 9.97
CA LYS A 2 2.22 0.19 9.63
C LYS A 2 2.81 -0.98 10.43
N GLU A 3 4.02 -1.41 10.09
CA GLU A 3 4.70 -2.53 10.76
C GLU A 3 4.75 -2.36 12.29
N ASN A 4 5.09 -1.16 12.77
CA ASN A 4 5.18 -0.88 14.20
C ASN A 4 3.83 -0.93 14.93
N ASP A 5 2.71 -0.84 14.22
CA ASP A 5 1.37 -0.99 14.79
C ASP A 5 1.03 -2.47 15.05
N LEU A 6 1.65 -3.40 14.30
CA LEU A 6 1.36 -4.85 14.39
C LEU A 6 1.60 -5.40 15.79
N ALA A 7 2.63 -4.92 16.49
CA ALA A 7 2.92 -5.34 17.87
C ALA A 7 1.77 -5.02 18.85
N SER A 8 0.98 -3.98 18.56
CA SER A 8 -0.18 -3.58 19.38
C SER A 8 -1.46 -4.26 18.92
N LEU A 9 -1.63 -4.46 17.61
CA LEU A 9 -2.84 -5.03 17.01
C LEU A 9 -2.87 -6.56 17.05
N ALA A 10 -1.71 -7.21 17.03
CA ALA A 10 -1.53 -8.66 17.08
C ALA A 10 -0.49 -9.04 18.14
N PRO A 11 -0.77 -8.78 19.44
CA PRO A 11 0.22 -8.97 20.50
C PRO A 11 0.62 -10.45 20.64
N GLY A 12 1.94 -10.70 20.68
CA GLY A 12 2.51 -12.04 20.87
C GLY A 12 2.62 -12.87 19.59
N ILE A 13 2.29 -12.30 18.43
CA ILE A 13 2.47 -12.96 17.13
C ILE A 13 3.81 -12.52 16.53
N SER A 14 4.69 -13.49 16.28
CA SER A 14 6.00 -13.26 15.66
C SER A 14 5.98 -13.39 14.14
N ASP A 15 4.99 -14.09 13.58
CA ASP A 15 4.81 -14.24 12.15
C ASP A 15 4.09 -13.01 11.58
N GLU A 16 4.79 -12.23 10.76
CA GLU A 16 4.27 -10.93 10.31
C GLU A 16 3.07 -11.07 9.37
N CYS A 17 3.01 -12.11 8.52
CA CYS A 17 1.85 -12.34 7.66
C CYS A 17 0.59 -12.59 8.49
N THR A 18 0.70 -13.45 9.52
CA THR A 18 -0.38 -13.70 10.47
C THR A 18 -0.75 -12.43 11.23
N ALA A 19 0.25 -11.64 11.67
CA ALA A 19 0.01 -10.39 12.38
C ALA A 19 -0.74 -9.37 11.52
N VAL A 20 -0.39 -9.24 10.24
CA VAL A 20 -1.11 -8.39 9.28
C VAL A 20 -2.56 -8.85 9.12
N GLY A 21 -2.80 -10.16 8.92
CA GLY A 21 -4.15 -10.70 8.84
C GLY A 21 -4.99 -10.39 10.09
N ILE A 22 -4.41 -10.55 11.28
CA ILE A 22 -5.09 -10.21 12.56
C ILE A 22 -5.38 -8.70 12.64
N ALA A 23 -4.42 -7.86 12.24
CA ALA A 23 -4.59 -6.42 12.25
C ALA A 23 -5.74 -5.97 11.32
N VAL A 24 -5.83 -6.56 10.12
CA VAL A 24 -6.94 -6.30 9.19
C VAL A 24 -8.27 -6.80 9.76
N ALA A 25 -8.29 -8.00 10.37
CA ALA A 25 -9.48 -8.55 11.02
C ALA A 25 -10.04 -7.68 12.14
N GLY A 26 -9.18 -6.88 12.80
CA GLY A 26 -9.56 -5.98 13.89
C GLY A 26 -10.16 -4.64 13.43
N ILE A 27 -10.26 -4.38 12.13
CA ILE A 27 -10.78 -3.11 11.60
C ILE A 27 -12.30 -3.06 11.77
N ASP A 28 -12.79 -1.96 12.35
CA ASP A 28 -14.21 -1.62 12.34
C ASP A 28 -14.62 -1.14 10.94
N MET A 29 -15.15 -2.06 10.14
CA MET A 29 -15.57 -1.79 8.77
C MET A 29 -16.68 -0.75 8.66
N ALA A 30 -17.56 -0.64 9.68
CA ALA A 30 -18.64 0.34 9.65
C ALA A 30 -18.14 1.79 9.75
N SER A 31 -17.00 1.99 10.40
CA SER A 31 -16.43 3.32 10.65
C SER A 31 -15.25 3.67 9.74
N HIS A 32 -14.55 2.66 9.21
CA HIS A 32 -13.22 2.87 8.63
C HIS A 32 -12.98 2.28 7.24
N ALA A 33 -13.91 1.47 6.68
CA ALA A 33 -13.67 0.72 5.45
C ALA A 33 -13.23 1.57 4.24
N GLU A 34 -13.69 2.82 4.14
CA GLU A 34 -13.40 3.71 3.00
C GLU A 34 -11.93 4.17 2.90
N PHE A 35 -11.16 4.15 4.00
CA PHE A 35 -9.84 4.82 4.07
C PHE A 35 -8.72 3.94 4.63
N VAL A 36 -8.87 2.62 4.60
CA VAL A 36 -7.86 1.72 5.15
C VAL A 36 -6.64 1.65 4.25
N VAL A 37 -5.49 1.98 4.82
CA VAL A 37 -4.17 1.77 4.23
C VAL A 37 -3.36 0.84 5.13
N VAL A 38 -2.85 -0.25 4.56
CA VAL A 38 -1.98 -1.21 5.24
C VAL A 38 -0.64 -1.28 4.52
N GLU A 39 0.43 -1.01 5.26
CA GLU A 39 1.79 -1.19 4.79
C GLU A 39 2.16 -2.67 4.79
N VAL A 40 2.67 -3.15 3.66
CA VAL A 40 3.13 -4.53 3.49
C VAL A 40 4.54 -4.53 2.88
N ARG A 41 5.36 -5.49 3.31
CA ARG A 41 6.80 -5.57 2.96
C ARG A 41 7.16 -6.79 2.12
N ASP A 42 6.23 -7.69 1.90
CA ASP A 42 6.37 -8.82 0.98
C ASP A 42 5.01 -9.30 0.43
N GLU A 43 5.08 -10.27 -0.47
CA GLU A 43 3.92 -10.92 -1.09
C GLU A 43 3.02 -11.63 -0.07
N CYS A 44 3.61 -12.28 0.93
CA CYS A 44 2.87 -13.03 1.94
C CYS A 44 1.97 -12.11 2.78
N GLN A 45 2.48 -10.93 3.15
CA GLN A 45 1.70 -9.91 3.85
C GLN A 45 0.60 -9.32 2.96
N ALA A 46 0.90 -9.05 1.69
CA ALA A 46 -0.10 -8.55 0.73
C ALA A 46 -1.26 -9.52 0.56
N LEU A 47 -0.97 -10.82 0.39
CA LEU A 47 -1.98 -11.87 0.29
C LEU A 47 -2.76 -12.03 1.61
N ALA A 48 -2.08 -12.03 2.76
CA ALA A 48 -2.74 -12.14 4.06
C ALA A 48 -3.72 -10.98 4.32
N ALA A 49 -3.31 -9.74 4.03
CA ALA A 49 -4.19 -8.58 4.13
C ALA A 49 -5.40 -8.69 3.18
N SER A 50 -5.15 -9.04 1.91
CA SER A 50 -6.18 -9.07 0.88
C SER A 50 -7.20 -10.17 1.09
N ARG A 51 -6.76 -11.39 1.44
CA ARG A 51 -7.66 -12.50 1.79
C ARG A 51 -8.53 -12.13 2.97
N LYS A 52 -7.96 -11.50 3.99
CA LYS A 52 -8.74 -11.12 5.15
C LYS A 52 -9.74 -10.02 4.85
N TRP A 53 -9.36 -9.07 4.00
CA TRP A 53 -10.26 -8.02 3.53
C TRP A 53 -11.43 -8.58 2.72
N ASP A 54 -11.16 -9.45 1.74
CA ASP A 54 -12.16 -10.16 0.93
C ASP A 54 -13.20 -10.87 1.80
N GLU A 55 -12.76 -11.70 2.75
CA GLU A 55 -13.64 -12.39 3.70
C GLU A 55 -14.59 -11.41 4.43
N MET A 56 -14.04 -10.30 4.96
CA MET A 56 -14.82 -9.33 5.71
C MET A 56 -15.81 -8.56 4.83
N GLN A 57 -15.42 -8.23 3.60
CA GLN A 57 -16.29 -7.53 2.65
C GLN A 57 -17.45 -8.42 2.19
N ILE A 58 -17.19 -9.70 1.92
CA ILE A 58 -18.22 -10.68 1.57
C ILE A 58 -19.24 -10.80 2.73
N ASP A 59 -18.77 -10.95 3.97
CA ASP A 59 -19.64 -11.09 5.15
C ASP A 59 -20.55 -9.86 5.37
N LEU A 60 -20.05 -8.67 5.04
CA LEU A 60 -20.80 -7.41 5.14
C LEU A 60 -21.67 -7.10 3.92
N GLY A 61 -21.45 -7.80 2.79
CA GLY A 61 -22.01 -7.41 1.49
C GLY A 61 -21.47 -6.06 1.00
N GLY A 62 -20.26 -5.70 1.41
CA GLY A 62 -19.58 -4.46 1.06
C GLY A 62 -18.87 -4.54 -0.30
N CYS A 63 -18.30 -3.42 -0.71
CA CYS A 63 -17.58 -3.30 -1.99
C CYS A 63 -16.32 -2.43 -1.88
N GLU A 64 -15.96 -2.04 -0.66
CA GLU A 64 -14.83 -1.18 -0.35
C GLU A 64 -13.52 -1.91 -0.61
N ARG A 65 -12.52 -1.15 -1.09
CA ARG A 65 -11.20 -1.69 -1.40
C ARG A 65 -10.19 -1.29 -0.33
N ILE A 66 -9.30 -2.21 0.01
CA ILE A 66 -8.14 -1.93 0.86
C ILE A 66 -7.02 -1.32 0.03
N VAL A 67 -6.34 -0.30 0.57
CA VAL A 67 -5.09 0.19 -0.01
C VAL A 67 -3.92 -0.59 0.59
N LEU A 68 -3.14 -1.25 -0.27
CA LEU A 68 -1.89 -1.89 0.10
C LEU A 68 -0.72 -0.98 -0.29
N LEU A 69 -0.02 -0.47 0.71
CA LEU A 69 1.20 0.31 0.53
C LEU A 69 2.39 -0.66 0.50
N LEU A 70 2.92 -0.88 -0.70
CA LEU A 70 4.04 -1.77 -0.98
C LEU A 70 5.35 -1.04 -0.61
N ASP A 71 5.86 -1.27 0.60
CA ASP A 71 6.99 -0.49 1.13
C ASP A 71 8.35 -1.01 0.64
N ASN A 72 9.15 -0.09 0.07
CA ASN A 72 10.50 -0.33 -0.44
C ASN A 72 10.60 -1.50 -1.41
N MET A 73 9.52 -1.80 -2.14
CA MET A 73 9.51 -2.82 -3.16
C MET A 73 9.96 -2.27 -4.52
N THR A 74 10.62 -3.08 -5.33
CA THR A 74 10.94 -2.70 -6.72
C THR A 74 9.69 -2.84 -7.60
N PRO A 75 9.66 -2.19 -8.78
CA PRO A 75 8.59 -2.39 -9.76
C PRO A 75 8.36 -3.88 -10.08
N ASP A 76 9.42 -4.67 -10.19
CA ASP A 76 9.33 -6.08 -10.55
C ASP A 76 8.69 -6.91 -9.41
N MET A 77 9.00 -6.59 -8.14
CA MET A 77 8.32 -7.21 -6.99
C MET A 77 6.85 -6.79 -6.91
N CYS A 78 6.52 -5.53 -7.21
CA CYS A 78 5.13 -5.08 -7.28
C CYS A 78 4.35 -5.83 -8.37
N ALA A 79 4.97 -6.08 -9.54
CA ALA A 79 4.38 -6.84 -10.62
C ALA A 79 4.10 -8.30 -10.25
N LEU A 80 5.00 -8.92 -9.47
CA LEU A 80 4.77 -10.25 -8.92
C LEU A 80 3.54 -10.26 -8.00
N ILE A 81 3.48 -9.34 -7.03
CA ILE A 81 2.33 -9.23 -6.10
C ILE A 81 1.03 -8.96 -6.85
N HIS A 82 1.05 -8.07 -7.84
CA HIS A 82 -0.11 -7.82 -8.70
C HIS A 82 -0.59 -9.12 -9.36
N SER A 83 0.34 -9.91 -9.92
CA SER A 83 0.02 -11.16 -10.61
C SER A 83 -0.58 -12.18 -9.64
N SER A 84 0.02 -12.36 -8.46
CA SER A 84 -0.49 -13.28 -7.43
C SER A 84 -1.88 -12.88 -6.93
N LEU A 85 -2.13 -11.59 -6.74
CA LEU A 85 -3.47 -11.09 -6.40
C LEU A 85 -4.49 -11.35 -7.51
N VAL A 86 -4.09 -11.27 -8.78
CA VAL A 86 -4.97 -11.59 -9.92
C VAL A 86 -5.26 -13.09 -9.97
N GLU A 87 -4.24 -13.94 -9.81
CA GLU A 87 -4.37 -15.39 -9.82
C GLU A 87 -5.29 -15.90 -8.70
N GLU A 88 -5.27 -15.26 -7.54
CA GLU A 88 -6.15 -15.58 -6.41
C GLU A 88 -7.52 -14.89 -6.45
N GLY A 89 -7.79 -14.04 -7.45
CA GLY A 89 -9.04 -13.27 -7.53
C GLY A 89 -9.16 -12.14 -6.50
N LEU A 90 -8.08 -11.80 -5.81
CA LEU A 90 -8.06 -10.78 -4.74
C LEU A 90 -7.80 -9.37 -5.26
N ARG A 91 -7.30 -9.23 -6.49
CA ARG A 91 -6.88 -7.94 -7.06
C ARG A 91 -8.00 -6.90 -7.10
N GLU A 92 -9.24 -7.33 -7.26
CA GLU A 92 -10.42 -6.44 -7.35
C GLU A 92 -10.76 -5.74 -6.03
N TRP A 93 -10.31 -6.31 -4.90
CA TRP A 93 -10.46 -5.76 -3.57
C TRP A 93 -9.34 -4.80 -3.17
N CYS A 94 -8.33 -4.63 -4.02
CA CYS A 94 -7.11 -3.91 -3.67
C CYS A 94 -6.94 -2.63 -4.50
N ILE A 95 -6.37 -1.61 -3.86
CA ILE A 95 -5.67 -0.50 -4.51
C ILE A 95 -4.20 -0.65 -4.14
N LEU A 96 -3.31 -0.76 -5.14
CA LEU A 96 -1.89 -0.96 -4.93
C LEU A 96 -1.14 0.38 -5.02
N GLU A 97 -0.47 0.75 -3.93
CA GLU A 97 0.42 1.91 -3.86
C GLU A 97 1.88 1.45 -3.80
N GLY A 98 2.67 1.80 -4.82
CA GLY A 98 4.12 1.63 -4.79
C GLY A 98 4.80 2.73 -3.99
N SER A 99 5.56 2.38 -2.95
CA SER A 99 6.24 3.34 -2.08
C SER A 99 7.72 3.00 -1.88
N GLY A 100 8.55 4.04 -1.73
CA GLY A 100 9.99 3.90 -1.52
C GLY A 100 10.77 3.76 -2.84
N GLY A 101 11.90 4.46 -2.95
CA GLY A 101 12.80 4.35 -4.11
C GLY A 101 12.24 4.82 -5.46
N VAL A 102 11.03 5.39 -5.51
CA VAL A 102 10.40 5.90 -6.74
C VAL A 102 11.12 7.17 -7.22
N VAL A 103 11.80 7.07 -8.36
CA VAL A 103 12.49 8.18 -9.04
C VAL A 103 11.89 8.44 -10.42
N PHE A 104 12.06 9.66 -10.94
CA PHE A 104 11.46 10.09 -12.20
C PHE A 104 11.85 9.18 -13.39
N ASP A 105 13.11 8.77 -13.47
CA ASP A 105 13.65 7.98 -14.58
C ASP A 105 13.01 6.58 -14.68
N ASP A 106 12.55 6.03 -13.56
CA ASP A 106 11.96 4.69 -13.48
C ASP A 106 10.42 4.70 -13.54
N LEU A 107 9.76 5.86 -13.67
CA LEU A 107 8.29 5.94 -13.63
C LEU A 107 7.58 5.06 -14.66
N LYS A 108 8.19 4.83 -15.83
CA LYS A 108 7.63 3.91 -16.84
C LYS A 108 7.60 2.45 -16.36
N ARG A 109 8.58 2.04 -15.56
CA ARG A 109 8.61 0.69 -14.98
C ARG A 109 7.54 0.53 -13.91
N TRP A 110 7.35 1.56 -13.09
CA TRP A 110 6.26 1.62 -12.12
C TRP A 110 4.88 1.59 -12.79
N GLN A 111 4.69 2.30 -13.90
CA GLN A 111 3.45 2.20 -14.68
C GLN A 111 3.18 0.76 -15.14
N ALA A 112 4.22 0.02 -15.52
CA ALA A 112 4.11 -1.35 -15.98
C ALA A 112 4.00 -2.39 -14.85
N SER A 113 4.19 -2.02 -13.59
CA SER A 113 4.16 -2.97 -12.47
C SER A 113 2.76 -3.34 -11.98
N GLY A 114 1.72 -2.72 -12.52
CA GLY A 114 0.33 -3.00 -12.12
C GLY A 114 -0.11 -2.35 -10.81
N VAL A 115 0.71 -1.44 -10.26
CA VAL A 115 0.30 -0.53 -9.17
C VAL A 115 -0.67 0.54 -9.70
N ASP A 116 -1.59 0.97 -8.85
CA ASP A 116 -2.59 1.99 -9.19
C ASP A 116 -2.06 3.41 -8.99
N LEU A 117 -1.17 3.58 -8.00
CA LEU A 117 -0.51 4.84 -7.71
C LEU A 117 0.90 4.62 -7.16
N VAL A 118 1.70 5.68 -7.17
CA VAL A 118 3.01 5.70 -6.52
C VAL A 118 3.10 6.89 -5.58
N SER A 119 3.74 6.69 -4.43
CA SER A 119 4.12 7.77 -3.53
C SER A 119 5.63 7.87 -3.45
N THR A 120 6.14 9.10 -3.46
CA THR A 120 7.58 9.34 -3.45
C THR A 120 7.97 10.47 -2.52
N SER A 121 8.98 10.21 -1.69
CA SER A 121 9.60 11.25 -0.87
C SER A 121 10.47 12.19 -1.70
N ALA A 122 10.84 11.84 -2.93
CA ALA A 122 11.66 12.66 -3.82
C ALA A 122 11.01 14.00 -4.17
N LEU A 123 9.68 14.11 -4.08
CA LEU A 123 8.96 15.38 -4.26
C LEU A 123 9.08 16.33 -3.07
N ASN A 124 9.46 15.82 -1.89
CA ASN A 124 9.40 16.57 -0.62
C ASN A 124 10.76 16.66 0.08
N ARG A 125 11.72 15.78 -0.22
CA ARG A 125 13.06 15.74 0.38
C ARG A 125 14.15 16.02 -0.64
N GLY A 126 14.96 17.06 -0.38
CA GLY A 126 16.14 17.35 -1.18
C GLY A 126 15.85 17.90 -2.59
N VAL A 127 14.66 18.49 -2.79
CA VAL A 127 14.26 19.09 -4.07
C VAL A 127 15.06 20.37 -4.32
N ALA A 128 15.48 20.56 -5.57
CA ALA A 128 16.10 21.80 -6.00
C ALA A 128 15.10 22.96 -5.80
N PRO A 129 15.47 24.02 -5.06
CA PRO A 129 14.59 25.16 -4.87
C PRO A 129 14.38 25.88 -6.20
N LEU A 130 13.18 26.41 -6.41
CA LEU A 130 12.93 27.32 -7.53
C LEU A 130 13.67 28.63 -7.27
N ASP A 131 14.51 29.06 -8.22
CA ASP A 131 15.20 30.34 -8.14
C ASP A 131 14.23 31.49 -8.43
N LEU A 132 13.77 32.15 -7.36
CA LEU A 132 12.78 33.21 -7.41
C LEU A 132 13.43 34.55 -7.04
N SER A 133 13.22 35.57 -7.86
CA SER A 133 13.64 36.94 -7.58
C SER A 133 12.47 37.92 -7.75
N MET A 134 12.49 38.98 -6.94
CA MET A 134 11.53 40.10 -7.06
C MET A 134 12.22 41.27 -7.76
N LYS A 135 11.69 41.69 -8.89
CA LYS A 135 12.13 42.91 -9.59
C LYS A 135 11.26 44.08 -9.16
N VAL A 136 11.86 45.06 -8.49
CA VAL A 136 11.21 46.35 -8.22
C VAL A 136 11.31 47.22 -9.48
N VAL A 137 10.19 47.82 -9.87
CA VAL A 137 10.08 48.74 -11.02
C VAL A 137 9.63 50.11 -10.50
N GLU A 138 10.32 51.17 -10.92
CA GLU A 138 9.96 52.57 -10.67
C GLU A 138 8.83 53.05 -11.59
#